data_AF-A0A433NHT0-F1
#
_entry.id   AF-A0A433NHT0-F1
#
_cell.length_a   1.000
_cell.length_b   1.000
_cell.length_c   1.000
_cell.angle_alpha   90.00
_cell.angle_beta   90.00
_cell.angle_gamma   90.00
#
_symmetry.space_group_name_H-M   'P 1'
#
loop_
_entity.id
_entity.type
_entity.pdbx_description
1 polymer ?
#
loop_
_entity_poly.entity_id
_entity_poly.type
_entity_poly.pdbx_seq_one_letter_code
_entity_poly.pdbx_strand_id
1 'polypeptide(L)' 'MFDNTPLEPEEALDQCRALAYAIVELDNPESKEILTFVLAERLDNLHRLFHASETDKAEGMSH' A
#
# COMPACT_ATOMS: atom_id res chain seq x y z
N MET A 1 2.46 -16.71 -11.38
CA MET A 1 3.78 -16.10 -11.67
C MET A 1 3.94 -14.99 -10.66
N PHE A 2 4.87 -15.13 -9.71
CA PHE A 2 5.16 -14.06 -8.75
C PHE A 2 5.98 -13.03 -9.53
N ASP A 3 5.33 -11.94 -9.90
CA ASP A 3 6.04 -10.79 -10.43
C ASP A 3 6.72 -10.10 -9.24
N ASN A 4 8.05 -10.11 -9.22
CA ASN A 4 8.85 -9.45 -8.19
C ASN A 4 9.20 -8.01 -8.56
N THR A 5 8.57 -7.47 -9.61
CA THR A 5 8.69 -6.05 -9.93
C THR A 5 8.20 -5.25 -8.72
N PRO A 6 9.05 -4.36 -8.16
CA PRO A 6 8.62 -3.47 -7.08
C PRO A 6 7.38 -2.72 -7.54
N LEU A 7 6.36 -2.71 -6.70
CA LEU A 7 5.10 -2.06 -7.03
C LEU A 7 5.31 -0.54 -7.10
N GLU A 8 4.86 0.10 -8.19
CA GLU A 8 4.90 1.56 -8.27
C GLU A 8 3.93 2.17 -7.25
N PRO A 9 4.20 3.38 -6.69
CA PRO A 9 3.34 4.01 -5.69
C PRO A 9 1.87 4.15 -6.15
N GLU A 10 1.65 4.43 -7.43
CA GLU A 10 0.32 4.52 -8.03
C GLU A 10 -0.41 3.17 -8.02
N GLU A 11 0.29 2.08 -8.34
CA GLU A 11 -0.28 0.73 -8.30
C GLU A 11 -0.63 0.33 -6.86
N ALA A 12 0.19 0.73 -5.90
CA ALA A 12 -0.06 0.45 -4.48
C ALA A 12 -1.27 1.24 -3.97
N LEU A 13 -1.42 2.49 -4.42
CA LEU A 13 -2.58 3.32 -4.13
C LEU A 13 -3.86 2.73 -4.73
N ASP A 14 -3.82 2.28 -5.98
CA ASP A 14 -4.97 1.66 -6.64
C ASP A 14 -5.41 0.36 -5.95
N GLN A 15 -4.45 -0.45 -5.48
CA GLN A 15 -4.75 -1.63 -4.67
C GLN A 15 -5.44 -1.26 -3.34
N CYS A 16 -4.96 -0.21 -2.65
CA CYS A 16 -5.59 0.27 -1.42
C CYS A 16 -7.04 0.72 -1.68
N ARG A 17 -7.29 1.43 -2.78
CA ARG A 17 -8.63 1.86 -3.18
C ARG A 17 -9.54 0.66 -3.46
N ALA A 18 -9.09 -0.29 -4.28
CA ALA A 18 -9.86 -1.48 -4.61
C ALA A 18 -10.23 -2.29 -3.36
N LEU A 19 -9.28 -2.41 -2.42
CA LEU A 19 -9.50 -3.11 -1.15
C LEU A 19 -10.49 -2.37 -0.24
N ALA A 20 -10.41 -1.05 -0.16
CA ALA A 20 -11.39 -0.23 0.57
C ALA A 20 -12.81 -0.40 0.00
N TYR A 21 -12.96 -0.39 -1.33
CA TYR A 21 -14.25 -0.68 -1.98
C TYR A 21 -14.75 -2.09 -1.64
N ALA A 22 -13.89 -3.11 -1.70
CA ALA A 22 -14.27 -4.47 -1.35
C ALA A 22 -14.78 -4.59 0.10
N ILE A 23 -14.12 -3.92 1.07
CA ILE A 23 -14.55 -3.92 2.48
C ILE A 23 -15.95 -3.31 2.64
N VAL A 24 -16.26 -2.25 1.88
CA VAL A 24 -17.59 -1.61 1.91
C VAL A 24 -18.65 -2.56 1.37
N GLU A 25 -18.39 -3.18 0.23
CA GLU A 25 -19.36 -4.01 -0.51
C GLU A 25 -19.57 -5.42 0.04
N LEU A 26 -18.61 -5.95 0.82
CA LEU A 26 -18.78 -7.26 1.43
C LEU A 26 -19.90 -7.25 2.48
N ASP A 27 -20.55 -8.38 2.71
CA ASP A 27 -21.52 -8.53 3.80
C ASP A 27 -20.98 -9.38 4.96
N ASN A 28 -19.94 -10.18 4.71
CA ASN A 28 -19.38 -11.07 5.71
C ASN A 28 -18.48 -10.28 6.69
N PRO A 29 -18.83 -10.23 7.99
CA PRO A 29 -18.12 -9.38 8.96
C PRO A 29 -16.68 -9.84 9.24
N GLU A 30 -16.43 -11.16 9.27
CA GLU A 30 -15.09 -11.71 9.47
C GLU A 30 -14.15 -11.35 8.30
N SER A 31 -14.66 -11.44 7.07
CA SER A 31 -13.94 -11.02 5.87
C SER A 31 -13.62 -9.52 5.90
N LYS A 32 -14.55 -8.68 6.37
CA LYS A 32 -14.29 -7.24 6.53
C LYS A 32 -13.17 -6.98 7.53
N GLU A 33 -13.18 -7.66 8.66
CA GLU A 33 -12.16 -7.49 9.70
C GLU A 33 -10.76 -7.86 9.15
N ILE A 34 -10.66 -9.03 8.50
CA ILE A 34 -9.41 -9.49 7.88
C ILE A 34 -8.95 -8.51 6.80
N LEU A 35 -9.84 -8.09 5.89
CA LEU A 35 -9.45 -7.17 4.81
C LEU A 35 -9.13 -5.77 5.33
N THR A 36 -9.73 -5.33 6.44
CA THR A 36 -9.38 -4.08 7.11
C THR A 36 -7.95 -4.14 7.64
N PHE A 37 -7.56 -5.27 8.26
CA PHE A 37 -6.17 -5.48 8.68
C PHE A 37 -5.21 -5.44 7.48
N VAL A 38 -5.54 -6.15 6.39
CA VAL A 38 -4.73 -6.12 5.15
C VAL A 38 -4.64 -4.71 4.57
N LEU A 39 -5.72 -3.93 4.60
CA LEU A 39 -5.72 -2.54 4.13
C LEU A 39 -4.78 -1.66 4.96
N ALA A 40 -4.76 -1.83 6.28
CA ALA A 40 -3.83 -1.10 7.15
C ALA A 40 -2.37 -1.41 6.78
N GLU A 41 -2.02 -2.68 6.61
CA GLU A 41 -0.66 -3.07 6.18
C GLU A 41 -0.29 -2.50 4.80
N ARG A 42 -1.25 -2.44 3.87
CA ARG A 42 -1.02 -1.87 2.54
C ARG A 42 -0.85 -0.35 2.58
N LEU A 43 -1.59 0.35 3.43
CA LEU A 43 -1.42 1.78 3.65
C LEU A 43 -0.06 2.10 4.28
N ASP A 44 0.40 1.29 5.24
CA ASP A 44 1.74 1.43 5.82
C ASP A 44 2.84 1.23 4.78
N ASN A 45 2.69 0.23 3.90
CA ASN A 45 3.61 0.01 2.80
C ASN A 45 3.58 1.17 1.80
N LEU A 46 2.40 1.68 1.45
CA LEU A 46 2.24 2.84 0.58
C LEU A 46 2.94 4.07 1.15
N HIS A 47 2.76 4.33 2.45
CA HIS A 47 3.45 5.40 3.17
C HIS A 47 4.97 5.24 3.05
N ARG A 48 5.50 4.03 3.29
CA ARG A 48 6.94 3.76 3.13
C ARG A 48 7.42 3.97 1.70
N LEU A 49 6.65 3.59 0.67
CA LEU A 49 7.03 3.79 -0.72
C LEU A 49 7.18 5.29 -1.06
N PHE A 50 6.26 6.12 -0.60
CA PHE A 50 6.35 7.57 -0.79
C PHE A 50 7.54 8.19 -0.05
N HIS A 51 7.79 7.79 1.20
CA HIS A 51 8.85 8.38 2.03
C HIS A 51 10.23 7.76 1.84
N ALA A 52 10.34 6.54 1.32
CA ALA A 52 11.63 5.94 0.95
C ALA A 52 12.34 6.77 -0.14
N SER A 53 11.56 7.41 -1.02
CA SER A 53 12.07 8.34 -2.05
C SER A 53 12.62 9.66 -1.48
N GLU A 54 12.29 10.01 -0.23
CA GLU A 54 12.75 11.25 0.41
C GLU A 54 14.08 11.05 1.15
N THR A 55 14.31 9.86 1.74
CA THR A 55 15.59 9.51 2.38
C THR A 55 16.75 9.43 1.40
N ASP A 56 16.52 8.97 0.17
CA ASP A 56 17.56 8.88 -0.87
C ASP A 56 17.94 10.26 -1.45
N LYS A 57 17.03 11.24 -1.39
CA LYS A 57 17.29 12.63 -1.81
C LYS A 57 18.08 13.44 -0.77
N ALA A 58 18.00 13.09 0.51
CA ALA A 58 18.73 13.77 1.57
C ALA A 58 20.23 13.42 1.61
N GLU A 59 20.60 12.19 1.22
CA GLU A 59 22.00 11.73 1.19
C GLU A 59 22.76 12.19 -0.07
N GLY A 60 22.05 12.52 -1.16
CA GLY A 60 22.64 13.05 -2.40
C GLY A 60 22.97 14.56 -2.38
N MET A 61 22.59 15.30 -1.33
CA MET A 61 22.82 16.75 -1.21
C MET A 61 23.98 17.13 -0.28
N SER A 62 24.75 16.15 0.21
CA SER A 62 25.90 16.33 1.11
C SER A 62 27.26 16.03 0.46
N HIS A 63 27.42 16.25 -0.84
CA HIS A 63 28.73 16.22 -1.50
C HIS A 63 29.00 17.50 -2.30
#